data_AF-A0A817MHQ2-F1
#
_entry.id   AF-A0A817MHQ2-F1
#
_cell.length_a   1.000
_cell.length_b   1.000
_cell.length_c   1.000
_cell.angle_alpha   90.00
_cell.angle_beta   90.00
_cell.angle_gamma   90.00
#
_symmetry.space_group_name_H-M   'P 1'
#
loop_
_entity.id
_entity.type
_entity.pdbx_description
1 polymer ?
#
loop_
_entity_poly.entity_id
_entity_poly.type
_entity_poly.pdbx_seq_one_letter_code
_entity_poly.pdbx_strand_id
1 'polypeptide(L)'
;MHHINFLFSRTHKVVLLVELRITRHIKNQCVKHKSITHTEITQAGFIRCLARFFYDTRIKPNNNNGNTVNEHEYFTKEHTIDDLYKLAYPQYNQAQIKLYSLPLKLILDLVMTEDALVDFNSNTKKLSAAHFDSEAFINGSRRILQLRQTVVNDARTTSKNLTNARQSLGRLLHTLQDFYSHSNWVEMGKTNINNLIGVRENIGSVAGRNQATCTNIGCTRIQKSCTLWQRIVFRTCPLVYYDCKNNILPQINNQKLLTSGYLFNQSNDNYGPLNKPKNVQKCSHGGVIDDSSNVPAIGGISKDANTLILSPHSNLHFKAVDLAIKATEQFLNNLRKDVGDKSFDRLFAINPTQAQHQAASNAVDNGQQFRFFTSSLSVSLKESDGLLTDLKNWVKKRINMIKSISNRLSSGQKNLDVPTYDLSDLGVNVKDVNNFRAAPYIIGRKKRFIDVLRHRQ
;
A
#
# COMPACT_ATOMS: atom_id res chain seq x y z
N MET A 1 38.30 46.13 25.36
CA MET A 1 37.85 44.85 24.76
C MET A 1 36.43 45.02 24.25
N HIS A 2 36.32 45.53 23.03
CA HIS A 2 35.08 45.69 22.27
C HIS A 2 35.25 44.92 20.96
N HIS A 3 34.13 44.49 20.38
CA HIS A 3 33.96 43.72 19.15
C HIS A 3 34.08 42.19 19.28
N ILE A 4 32.93 41.52 19.39
CA ILE A 4 32.35 40.63 18.37
C ILE A 4 31.08 40.03 19.00
N ASN A 5 29.93 40.67 18.79
CA ASN A 5 28.61 40.08 19.04
C ASN A 5 27.52 40.81 18.24
N PHE A 6 27.79 41.06 16.96
CA PHE A 6 26.81 41.66 16.06
C PHE A 6 26.91 41.13 14.63
N LEU A 7 26.78 39.80 14.43
CA LEU A 7 26.66 39.21 13.08
C LEU A 7 25.67 38.02 12.98
N PHE A 8 24.76 37.82 13.95
CA PHE A 8 23.81 36.70 13.94
C PHE A 8 22.34 37.03 13.58
N SER A 9 22.05 38.18 12.96
CA SER A 9 20.66 38.53 12.57
C SER A 9 20.38 38.63 11.06
N ARG A 10 21.37 38.44 10.18
CA ARG A 10 21.17 38.47 8.70
C ARG A 10 21.25 37.12 7.99
N THR A 11 21.67 36.04 8.66
CA THR A 11 21.78 34.70 8.04
C THR A 11 20.45 33.94 7.96
N HIS A 12 19.47 34.22 8.82
CA HIS A 12 18.19 33.50 8.83
C HIS A 12 17.23 33.88 7.69
N LYS A 13 17.33 35.10 7.13
CA LYS A 13 16.51 35.49 5.96
C LYS A 13 17.07 34.96 4.63
N VAL A 14 18.38 34.76 4.52
CA VAL A 14 19.00 34.17 3.32
C VAL A 14 18.75 32.66 3.26
N VAL A 15 18.75 31.96 4.40
CA VAL A 15 18.40 30.54 4.48
C VAL A 15 16.94 30.29 4.05
N LEU A 16 16.00 31.17 4.41
CA LEU A 16 14.59 31.02 4.01
C LEU A 16 14.34 31.25 2.50
N LEU A 17 15.08 32.17 1.87
CA LEU A 17 14.98 32.43 0.42
C LEU A 17 15.70 31.37 -0.43
N VAL A 18 16.79 30.78 0.09
CA VAL A 18 17.46 29.63 -0.52
C VAL A 18 16.60 28.37 -0.37
N GLU A 19 15.94 28.14 0.78
CA GLU A 19 14.97 27.05 0.95
C GLU A 19 13.76 27.18 0.00
N LEU A 20 13.23 28.39 -0.22
CA LEU A 20 12.11 28.60 -1.16
C LEU A 20 12.52 28.44 -2.64
N ARG A 21 13.77 28.74 -3.02
CA ARG A 21 14.31 28.45 -4.37
C ARG A 21 14.65 26.96 -4.55
N ILE A 22 15.19 26.29 -3.53
CA ILE A 22 15.48 24.84 -3.52
C ILE A 22 14.19 24.01 -3.63
N THR A 23 13.12 24.43 -2.93
CA THR A 23 11.80 23.78 -3.03
C THR A 23 11.20 23.89 -4.44
N ARG A 24 11.56 24.94 -5.20
CA ARG A 24 11.13 25.13 -6.59
C ARG A 24 11.94 24.31 -7.60
N HIS A 25 13.23 24.07 -7.33
CA HIS A 25 14.11 23.30 -8.23
C HIS A 25 13.90 21.78 -8.08
N ILE A 26 13.64 21.28 -6.87
CA ILE A 26 13.30 19.85 -6.62
C ILE A 26 11.91 19.52 -7.17
N LYS A 27 10.96 20.46 -7.14
CA LYS A 27 9.62 20.29 -7.71
C LYS A 27 9.62 20.08 -9.22
N ASN A 28 10.63 20.55 -9.95
CA ASN A 28 10.60 20.53 -11.40
C ASN A 28 11.32 19.32 -12.03
N GLN A 29 12.02 18.49 -11.25
CA GLN A 29 12.63 17.25 -11.75
C GLN A 29 12.03 15.94 -11.19
N CYS A 30 11.29 15.98 -10.08
CA CYS A 30 10.66 14.79 -9.47
C CYS A 30 9.14 14.66 -9.69
N VAL A 31 8.56 15.43 -10.63
CA VAL A 31 7.10 15.43 -10.89
C VAL A 31 6.70 14.56 -12.09
N LYS A 32 7.64 13.96 -12.81
CA LYS A 32 7.32 12.90 -13.78
C LYS A 32 7.45 11.52 -13.12
N HIS A 33 6.35 11.14 -12.45
CA HIS A 33 5.95 9.78 -12.03
C HIS A 33 6.55 9.24 -10.72
N LYS A 34 5.91 9.58 -9.59
CA LYS A 34 6.07 8.89 -8.29
C LYS A 34 5.66 7.41 -8.42
N SER A 35 6.36 6.49 -7.72
CA SER A 35 5.92 5.10 -7.57
C SER A 35 4.55 5.01 -6.90
N ILE A 36 3.77 3.99 -7.26
CA ILE A 36 2.49 3.64 -6.65
C ILE A 36 2.72 2.50 -5.64
N THR A 37 2.22 2.66 -4.42
CA THR A 37 2.36 1.65 -3.35
C THR A 37 1.27 0.59 -3.41
N HIS A 38 1.50 -0.56 -2.77
CA HIS A 38 0.46 -1.59 -2.55
C HIS A 38 -0.80 -1.04 -1.89
N THR A 39 -0.65 -0.14 -0.91
CA THR A 39 -1.80 0.55 -0.30
C THR A 39 -2.58 1.43 -1.28
N GLU A 40 -1.90 2.14 -2.19
CA GLU A 40 -2.55 2.93 -3.25
C GLU A 40 -3.25 2.01 -4.27
N ILE A 41 -2.69 0.83 -4.58
CA ILE A 41 -3.32 -0.22 -5.40
C ILE A 41 -4.57 -0.77 -4.72
N THR A 42 -4.49 -1.12 -3.44
CA THR A 42 -5.60 -1.59 -2.62
C THR A 42 -6.75 -0.58 -2.59
N GLN A 43 -6.44 0.70 -2.39
CA GLN A 43 -7.44 1.76 -2.43
C GLN A 43 -8.11 1.87 -3.81
N ALA A 44 -7.33 1.87 -4.89
CA ALA A 44 -7.86 1.99 -6.26
C ALA A 44 -8.76 0.81 -6.63
N GLY A 45 -8.31 -0.43 -6.37
CA GLY A 45 -9.10 -1.63 -6.62
C GLY A 45 -10.39 -1.69 -5.78
N PHE A 46 -10.32 -1.25 -4.52
CA PHE A 46 -11.50 -1.17 -3.65
C PHE A 46 -12.52 -0.14 -4.14
N ILE A 47 -12.10 1.06 -4.53
CA ILE A 47 -13.00 2.10 -5.05
C ILE A 47 -13.75 1.60 -6.29
N ARG A 48 -13.08 0.90 -7.22
CA ARG A 48 -13.74 0.31 -8.40
C ARG A 48 -14.77 -0.75 -8.02
N CYS A 49 -14.43 -1.62 -7.06
CA CYS A 49 -15.37 -2.60 -6.50
C CYS A 49 -16.57 -1.93 -5.81
N LEU A 50 -16.34 -0.87 -5.03
CA LEU A 50 -17.39 -0.11 -4.35
C LEU A 50 -18.31 0.60 -5.34
N ALA A 51 -17.76 1.15 -6.43
CA ALA A 51 -18.54 1.75 -7.50
C ALA A 51 -19.51 0.72 -8.10
N ARG A 52 -19.03 -0.51 -8.37
CA ARG A 52 -19.89 -1.61 -8.83
C ARG A 52 -20.94 -1.99 -7.79
N PHE A 53 -20.56 -2.08 -6.51
CA PHE A 53 -21.49 -2.37 -5.41
C PHE A 53 -22.66 -1.38 -5.36
N PHE A 54 -22.39 -0.07 -5.34
CA PHE A 54 -23.45 0.94 -5.32
C PHE A 54 -24.24 0.98 -6.62
N TYR A 55 -23.59 0.74 -7.76
CA TYR A 55 -24.30 0.66 -9.04
C TYR A 55 -25.38 -0.43 -9.01
N ASP A 56 -24.99 -1.65 -8.61
CA ASP A 56 -25.89 -2.80 -8.62
C ASP A 56 -27.00 -2.67 -7.55
N THR A 57 -26.66 -2.17 -6.36
CA THR A 57 -27.56 -2.20 -5.19
C THR A 57 -28.42 -0.95 -5.01
N ARG A 58 -28.00 0.20 -5.57
CA ARG A 58 -28.67 1.50 -5.35
C ARG A 58 -29.01 2.23 -6.64
N ILE A 59 -28.08 2.33 -7.58
CA ILE A 59 -28.26 3.18 -8.77
C ILE A 59 -29.12 2.49 -9.81
N LYS A 60 -28.74 1.28 -10.26
CA LYS A 60 -29.46 0.54 -11.29
C LYS A 60 -30.94 0.31 -10.96
N PRO A 61 -31.34 -0.05 -9.72
CA PRO A 61 -32.75 -0.16 -9.35
C PRO A 61 -33.52 1.17 -9.45
N ASN A 62 -32.87 2.28 -9.12
CA ASN A 62 -33.48 3.62 -9.13
C ASN A 62 -33.47 4.28 -10.52
N ASN A 63 -32.60 3.85 -11.44
CA ASN A 63 -32.57 4.34 -12.82
C ASN A 63 -33.90 4.09 -13.57
N ASN A 64 -34.70 3.11 -13.14
CA ASN A 64 -36.02 2.85 -13.68
C ASN A 64 -37.08 3.89 -13.26
N ASN A 65 -36.74 4.81 -12.34
CA ASN A 65 -37.64 5.82 -11.79
C ASN A 65 -37.30 7.27 -12.27
N GLY A 66 -36.63 7.42 -13.41
CA GLY A 66 -36.46 8.71 -14.09
C GLY A 66 -35.13 9.45 -13.85
N ASN A 67 -34.25 8.95 -12.97
CA ASN A 67 -32.87 9.45 -12.82
C ASN A 67 -31.91 8.53 -13.56
N THR A 68 -31.55 8.83 -14.81
CA THR A 68 -30.68 7.95 -15.61
C THR A 68 -29.21 8.27 -15.40
N VAL A 69 -28.51 7.51 -14.56
CA VAL A 69 -27.03 7.50 -14.54
C VAL A 69 -26.52 6.69 -15.74
N ASN A 70 -25.72 7.32 -16.61
CA ASN A 70 -25.08 6.64 -17.73
C ASN A 70 -24.04 5.64 -17.22
N GLU A 71 -24.24 4.35 -17.52
CA GLU A 71 -23.36 3.27 -17.03
C GLU A 71 -21.91 3.42 -17.52
N HIS A 72 -21.73 3.76 -18.79
CA HIS A 72 -20.40 3.91 -19.37
C HIS A 72 -19.63 5.07 -18.74
N GLU A 73 -20.27 6.22 -18.58
CA GLU A 73 -19.68 7.38 -17.91
C GLU A 73 -19.35 7.08 -16.45
N TYR A 74 -20.24 6.38 -15.74
CA TYR A 74 -20.07 6.03 -14.34
C TYR A 74 -18.81 5.17 -14.10
N PHE A 75 -18.56 4.18 -14.95
CA PHE A 75 -17.39 3.29 -14.80
C PHE A 75 -16.10 3.80 -15.45
N THR A 76 -16.17 4.83 -16.28
CA THR A 76 -14.97 5.44 -16.91
C THR A 76 -14.42 6.62 -16.12
N LYS A 77 -15.22 7.19 -15.20
CA LYS A 77 -14.81 8.29 -14.34
C LYS A 77 -14.07 7.79 -13.09
N GLU A 78 -13.06 8.54 -12.66
CA GLU A 78 -12.44 8.35 -11.34
C GLU A 78 -13.34 8.91 -10.23
N HIS A 79 -13.51 8.14 -9.16
CA HIS A 79 -14.33 8.53 -8.01
C HIS A 79 -13.51 8.52 -6.73
N THR A 80 -13.84 9.43 -5.81
CA THR A 80 -13.53 9.22 -4.39
C THR A 80 -14.65 8.40 -3.73
N ILE A 81 -14.40 7.91 -2.51
CA ILE A 81 -15.46 7.26 -1.72
C ILE A 81 -16.63 8.23 -1.50
N ASP A 82 -16.37 9.50 -1.19
CA ASP A 82 -17.43 10.49 -0.95
C ASP A 82 -18.24 10.77 -2.23
N ASP A 83 -17.61 10.78 -3.40
CA ASP A 83 -18.31 10.91 -4.68
C ASP A 83 -19.27 9.74 -4.90
N LEU A 84 -18.83 8.51 -4.58
CA LEU A 84 -19.67 7.31 -4.70
C LEU A 84 -20.87 7.35 -3.73
N TYR A 85 -20.67 7.76 -2.47
CA TYR A 85 -21.79 7.96 -1.53
C TYR A 85 -22.76 9.04 -2.01
N LYS A 86 -22.25 10.15 -2.56
CA LYS A 86 -23.07 11.22 -3.12
C LYS A 86 -23.96 10.73 -4.27
N LEU A 87 -23.43 9.87 -5.15
CA LEU A 87 -24.17 9.29 -6.27
C LEU A 87 -25.17 8.24 -5.79
N ALA A 88 -24.82 7.43 -4.79
CA ALA A 88 -25.69 6.39 -4.24
C ALA A 88 -26.83 6.94 -3.35
N TYR A 89 -26.62 8.08 -2.70
CA TYR A 89 -27.53 8.70 -1.73
C TYR A 89 -27.71 10.21 -2.04
N PRO A 90 -28.43 10.57 -3.13
CA PRO A 90 -28.59 11.96 -3.54
C PRO A 90 -29.31 12.84 -2.50
N GLN A 91 -30.07 12.24 -1.58
CA GLN A 91 -30.73 12.93 -0.47
C GLN A 91 -29.79 13.36 0.66
N TYR A 92 -28.55 12.85 0.69
CA TYR A 92 -27.58 13.21 1.74
C TYR A 92 -26.89 14.53 1.43
N ASN A 93 -26.82 15.41 2.44
CA ASN A 93 -25.97 16.58 2.40
C ASN A 93 -24.48 16.22 2.61
N GLN A 94 -23.60 17.20 2.46
CA GLN A 94 -22.13 16.99 2.56
C GLN A 94 -21.67 16.48 3.94
N ALA A 95 -22.32 16.92 5.03
CA ALA A 95 -21.99 16.45 6.37
C ALA A 95 -22.40 14.98 6.55
N GLN A 96 -23.58 14.60 6.06
CA GLN A 96 -24.06 13.22 6.05
C GLN A 96 -23.13 12.32 5.22
N ILE A 97 -22.73 12.73 4.01
CA ILE A 97 -21.79 11.93 3.18
C ILE A 97 -20.51 11.62 3.96
N LYS A 98 -19.89 12.63 4.58
CA LYS A 98 -18.65 12.46 5.37
C LYS A 98 -18.84 11.55 6.58
N LEU A 99 -19.98 11.68 7.27
CA LEU A 99 -20.29 10.89 8.46
C LEU A 99 -20.54 9.41 8.11
N TYR A 100 -21.32 9.15 7.04
CA TYR A 100 -21.70 7.80 6.63
C TYR A 100 -20.56 7.06 5.92
N SER A 101 -19.63 7.77 5.26
CA SER A 101 -18.45 7.15 4.63
C SER A 101 -17.29 6.89 5.61
N LEU A 102 -17.30 7.51 6.79
CA LEU A 102 -16.19 7.43 7.75
C LEU A 102 -15.92 6.00 8.25
N PRO A 103 -16.93 5.19 8.65
CA PRO A 103 -16.68 3.80 9.08
C PRO A 103 -15.99 2.96 8.01
N LEU A 104 -16.43 3.07 6.76
CA LEU A 104 -15.80 2.38 5.63
C LEU A 104 -14.36 2.83 5.41
N LYS A 105 -14.10 4.15 5.46
CA LYS A 105 -12.73 4.68 5.31
C LYS A 105 -11.79 4.15 6.39
N LEU A 106 -12.26 4.02 7.63
CA LEU A 106 -11.48 3.46 8.74
C LEU A 106 -11.18 1.97 8.54
N ILE A 107 -12.15 1.20 8.06
CA ILE A 107 -11.94 -0.22 7.74
C ILE A 107 -10.97 -0.39 6.57
N LEU A 108 -11.11 0.43 5.52
CA LEU A 108 -10.19 0.40 4.38
C LEU A 108 -8.77 0.76 4.80
N ASP A 109 -8.60 1.72 5.71
CA ASP A 109 -7.30 2.08 6.28
C ASP A 109 -6.65 0.91 7.03
N LEU A 110 -7.43 0.13 7.79
CA LEU A 110 -6.96 -1.11 8.43
C LEU A 110 -6.51 -2.14 7.39
N VAL A 111 -7.30 -2.37 6.34
CA VAL A 111 -6.93 -3.31 5.26
C VAL A 111 -5.62 -2.87 4.59
N MET A 112 -5.49 -1.57 4.28
CA MET A 112 -4.27 -0.98 3.72
C MET A 112 -3.08 -1.05 4.70
N THR A 113 -3.33 -0.97 6.01
CA THR A 113 -2.29 -1.15 7.03
C THR A 113 -1.73 -2.56 6.98
N GLU A 114 -2.62 -3.57 6.97
CA GLU A 114 -2.23 -4.98 7.00
C GLU A 114 -1.63 -5.46 5.68
N ASP A 115 -2.03 -4.83 4.57
CA ASP A 115 -1.36 -4.91 3.28
C ASP A 115 0.10 -4.41 3.40
N ALA A 116 0.32 -3.19 3.87
CA ALA A 116 1.68 -2.65 4.02
C ALA A 116 2.54 -3.44 5.02
N LEU A 117 1.94 -3.97 6.10
CA LEU A 117 2.67 -4.68 7.15
C LEU A 117 3.32 -5.98 6.68
N VAL A 118 2.91 -6.56 5.55
CA VAL A 118 3.54 -7.79 5.03
C VAL A 118 5.03 -7.59 4.77
N ASP A 119 5.45 -6.42 4.29
CA ASP A 119 6.87 -6.04 4.06
C ASP A 119 7.68 -5.85 5.35
N PHE A 120 7.04 -5.67 6.51
CA PHE A 120 7.70 -5.28 7.75
C PHE A 120 7.58 -6.32 8.87
N ASN A 121 6.51 -7.11 8.86
CA ASN A 121 6.25 -8.11 9.88
C ASN A 121 7.34 -9.20 9.84
N SER A 122 7.86 -9.57 11.01
CA SER A 122 8.96 -10.53 11.12
C SER A 122 8.67 -11.89 10.47
N ASN A 123 7.40 -12.29 10.43
CA ASN A 123 6.97 -13.60 9.94
C ASN A 123 6.75 -13.60 8.42
N THR A 124 6.55 -12.42 7.79
CA THR A 124 6.21 -12.34 6.37
C THR A 124 7.25 -11.63 5.53
N LYS A 125 7.98 -10.63 6.06
CA LYS A 125 8.94 -9.80 5.31
C LYS A 125 10.06 -10.54 4.60
N LYS A 126 10.29 -11.81 4.98
CA LYS A 126 11.30 -12.70 4.40
C LYS A 126 10.66 -13.92 3.74
N LEU A 127 9.37 -14.14 3.93
CA LEU A 127 8.70 -15.35 3.51
C LEU A 127 8.45 -15.28 2.01
N SER A 128 9.11 -16.13 1.22
CA SER A 128 8.96 -16.11 -0.24
C SER A 128 7.52 -16.31 -0.70
N ALA A 129 6.71 -17.10 0.02
CA ALA A 129 5.29 -17.26 -0.27
C ALA A 129 4.44 -16.00 0.00
N ALA A 130 4.90 -15.05 0.82
CA ALA A 130 4.20 -13.78 1.03
C ALA A 130 4.39 -12.80 -0.14
N HIS A 131 5.48 -12.96 -0.89
CA HIS A 131 5.92 -12.03 -1.94
C HIS A 131 6.01 -12.65 -3.34
N PHE A 132 5.68 -13.95 -3.51
CA PHE A 132 5.93 -14.69 -4.75
C PHE A 132 7.40 -14.75 -5.20
N ASP A 133 8.34 -14.46 -4.30
CA ASP A 133 9.77 -14.59 -4.56
C ASP A 133 10.19 -16.05 -4.76
N SER A 134 11.37 -16.24 -5.36
CA SER A 134 12.05 -17.54 -5.48
C SER A 134 11.24 -18.65 -6.11
N GLU A 135 10.39 -18.26 -7.05
CA GLU A 135 9.49 -19.15 -7.79
C GLU A 135 8.49 -19.88 -6.88
N ALA A 136 8.22 -19.35 -5.68
CA ALA A 136 7.28 -19.90 -4.69
C ALA A 136 5.80 -19.71 -5.09
N PHE A 137 5.46 -19.87 -6.37
CA PHE A 137 4.13 -19.59 -6.92
C PHE A 137 3.03 -20.48 -6.35
N ILE A 138 3.31 -21.77 -6.17
CA ILE A 138 2.35 -22.71 -5.57
C ILE A 138 2.11 -22.32 -4.10
N ASN A 139 3.18 -22.05 -3.35
CA ASN A 139 3.08 -21.69 -1.93
C ASN A 139 2.39 -20.33 -1.73
N GLY A 140 2.72 -19.33 -2.53
CA GLY A 140 2.07 -18.02 -2.50
C GLY A 140 0.60 -18.08 -2.88
N SER A 141 0.24 -18.87 -3.90
CA SER A 141 -1.18 -19.07 -4.24
C SER A 141 -1.93 -19.83 -3.14
N ARG A 142 -1.32 -20.87 -2.54
CA ARG A 142 -1.88 -21.57 -1.38
C ARG A 142 -2.13 -20.61 -0.21
N ARG A 143 -1.18 -19.72 0.08
CA ARG A 143 -1.32 -18.69 1.11
C ARG A 143 -2.52 -17.78 0.84
N ILE A 144 -2.69 -17.32 -0.41
CA ILE A 144 -3.86 -16.52 -0.83
C ILE A 144 -5.16 -17.31 -0.61
N LEU A 145 -5.21 -18.59 -1.00
CA LEU A 145 -6.41 -19.42 -0.82
C LEU A 145 -6.77 -19.61 0.66
N GLN A 146 -5.77 -19.85 1.52
CA GLN A 146 -5.98 -19.99 2.96
C GLN A 146 -6.51 -18.69 3.58
N LEU A 147 -5.92 -17.55 3.24
CA LEU A 147 -6.41 -16.25 3.71
C LEU A 147 -7.81 -15.95 3.17
N ARG A 148 -8.10 -16.26 1.90
CA ARG A 148 -9.45 -16.11 1.32
C ARG A 148 -10.46 -16.93 2.10
N GLN A 149 -10.13 -18.16 2.46
CA GLN A 149 -11.00 -19.02 3.25
C GLN A 149 -11.32 -18.40 4.62
N THR A 150 -10.31 -17.85 5.31
CA THR A 150 -10.50 -17.11 6.56
C THR A 150 -11.45 -15.92 6.37
N VAL A 151 -11.20 -15.08 5.35
CA VAL A 151 -12.04 -13.91 5.06
C VAL A 151 -13.48 -14.33 4.79
N VAL A 152 -13.70 -15.35 3.95
CA VAL A 152 -15.04 -15.83 3.58
C VAL A 152 -15.77 -16.41 4.77
N ASN A 153 -15.10 -17.25 5.58
CA ASN A 153 -15.70 -17.85 6.76
C ASN A 153 -16.14 -16.78 7.76
N ASP A 154 -15.22 -15.90 8.15
CA ASP A 154 -15.48 -14.83 9.12
C ASP A 154 -16.57 -13.88 8.63
N ALA A 155 -16.51 -13.47 7.35
CA ALA A 155 -17.51 -12.58 6.75
C ALA A 155 -18.91 -13.19 6.64
N ARG A 156 -19.05 -14.52 6.64
CA ARG A 156 -20.36 -15.21 6.64
C ARG A 156 -20.93 -15.44 8.03
N THR A 157 -20.12 -15.39 9.09
CA THR A 157 -20.61 -15.61 10.47
C THR A 157 -21.57 -14.50 10.92
N THR A 158 -22.31 -14.68 12.01
CA THR A 158 -23.07 -13.58 12.66
C THR A 158 -22.21 -12.76 13.62
N SER A 159 -20.91 -13.04 13.72
CA SER A 159 -19.97 -12.31 14.58
C SER A 159 -19.99 -10.82 14.25
N LYS A 160 -19.94 -10.01 15.31
CA LYS A 160 -19.75 -8.56 15.18
C LYS A 160 -18.29 -8.21 14.91
N ASN A 161 -17.35 -9.01 15.39
CA ASN A 161 -15.92 -8.78 15.17
C ASN A 161 -15.49 -9.41 13.85
N LEU A 162 -15.08 -8.56 12.91
CA LEU A 162 -14.56 -8.92 11.59
C LEU A 162 -13.10 -8.49 11.41
N THR A 163 -12.40 -8.21 12.51
CA THR A 163 -11.02 -7.71 12.47
C THR A 163 -10.08 -8.73 11.85
N ASN A 164 -10.20 -10.01 12.22
CA ASN A 164 -9.40 -11.08 11.59
C ASN A 164 -9.65 -11.19 10.07
N ALA A 165 -10.90 -11.03 9.63
CA ALA A 165 -11.24 -10.99 8.20
C ALA A 165 -10.57 -9.81 7.50
N ARG A 166 -10.62 -8.61 8.08
CA ARG A 166 -10.02 -7.39 7.49
C ARG A 166 -8.50 -7.48 7.44
N GLN A 167 -7.86 -8.00 8.49
CA GLN A 167 -6.41 -8.22 8.53
C GLN A 167 -5.97 -9.27 7.51
N SER A 168 -6.70 -10.40 7.45
CA SER A 168 -6.44 -11.46 6.46
C SER A 168 -6.62 -10.96 5.03
N LEU A 169 -7.59 -10.07 4.79
CA LEU A 169 -7.79 -9.43 3.49
C LEU A 169 -6.60 -8.57 3.09
N GLY A 170 -6.10 -7.69 3.96
CA GLY A 170 -4.92 -6.85 3.65
C GLY A 170 -3.69 -7.69 3.31
N ARG A 171 -3.41 -8.70 4.13
CA ARG A 171 -2.30 -9.65 3.92
C ARG A 171 -2.43 -10.47 2.65
N LEU A 172 -3.66 -10.72 2.19
CA LEU A 172 -3.94 -11.42 0.95
C LEU A 172 -3.68 -10.50 -0.24
N LEU A 173 -4.20 -9.27 -0.19
CA LEU A 173 -4.07 -8.30 -1.26
C LEU A 173 -2.62 -7.97 -1.56
N HIS A 174 -1.78 -7.83 -0.52
CA HIS A 174 -0.35 -7.65 -0.70
C HIS A 174 0.29 -8.77 -1.55
N THR A 175 0.12 -10.03 -1.14
CA THR A 175 0.67 -11.18 -1.88
C THR A 175 0.14 -11.22 -3.31
N LEU A 176 -1.16 -10.95 -3.52
CA LEU A 176 -1.75 -10.88 -4.86
C LEU A 176 -1.08 -9.82 -5.75
N GLN A 177 -0.71 -8.68 -5.19
CA GLN A 177 -0.13 -7.56 -5.92
C GLN A 177 1.34 -7.81 -6.26
N ASP A 178 2.12 -8.36 -5.32
CA ASP A 178 3.53 -8.74 -5.52
C ASP A 178 3.74 -9.70 -6.69
N PHE A 179 2.75 -10.56 -6.98
CA PHE A 179 2.82 -11.41 -8.18
C PHE A 179 3.15 -10.60 -9.45
N TYR A 180 2.60 -9.40 -9.62
CA TYR A 180 2.79 -8.60 -10.83
C TYR A 180 4.10 -7.82 -10.85
N SER A 181 4.65 -7.48 -9.68
CA SER A 181 5.93 -6.77 -9.59
C SER A 181 7.13 -7.72 -9.54
N HIS A 182 6.98 -8.91 -8.94
CA HIS A 182 8.08 -9.84 -8.66
C HIS A 182 8.21 -10.99 -9.67
N SER A 183 7.18 -11.25 -10.48
CA SER A 183 7.22 -12.28 -11.55
C SER A 183 7.55 -11.72 -12.93
N ASN A 184 7.77 -12.61 -13.90
CA ASN A 184 7.89 -12.29 -15.32
C ASN A 184 6.56 -12.06 -16.06
N TRP A 185 5.43 -11.89 -15.36
CA TRP A 185 4.11 -11.82 -15.98
C TRP A 185 4.01 -10.70 -17.03
N VAL A 186 4.54 -9.52 -16.72
CA VAL A 186 4.55 -8.36 -17.65
C VAL A 186 5.51 -8.61 -18.82
N GLU A 187 6.66 -9.22 -18.57
CA GLU A 187 7.70 -9.53 -19.56
C GLU A 187 7.27 -10.62 -20.55
N MET A 188 6.37 -11.52 -20.15
CA MET A 188 5.68 -12.44 -21.06
C MET A 188 4.69 -11.73 -22.01
N GLY A 189 4.57 -10.41 -21.94
CA GLY A 189 3.64 -9.62 -22.75
C GLY A 189 2.18 -9.76 -22.31
N LYS A 190 1.92 -10.20 -21.07
CA LYS A 190 0.55 -10.32 -20.56
C LYS A 190 -0.04 -8.94 -20.28
N THR A 191 -1.19 -8.67 -20.87
CA THR A 191 -1.95 -7.42 -20.70
C THR A 191 -3.19 -7.60 -19.82
N ASN A 192 -3.50 -8.85 -19.44
CA ASN A 192 -4.59 -9.22 -18.56
C ASN A 192 -4.06 -9.91 -17.31
N ILE A 193 -4.88 -9.94 -16.27
CA ILE A 193 -4.55 -10.55 -14.99
C ILE A 193 -4.50 -12.07 -15.08
N ASN A 194 -3.82 -12.72 -14.12
CA ASN A 194 -3.89 -14.15 -13.98
C ASN A 194 -5.15 -14.56 -13.19
N ASN A 195 -6.18 -14.98 -13.91
CA ASN A 195 -7.48 -15.38 -13.32
C ASN A 195 -7.42 -16.64 -12.42
N LEU A 196 -6.28 -17.34 -12.36
CA LEU A 196 -6.10 -18.50 -11.49
C LEU A 196 -5.71 -18.11 -10.06
N ILE A 197 -5.13 -16.93 -9.85
CA ILE A 197 -4.68 -16.50 -8.52
C ILE A 197 -5.89 -16.30 -7.62
N GLY A 198 -5.83 -16.90 -6.44
CA GLY A 198 -6.94 -16.94 -5.49
C GLY A 198 -8.04 -17.94 -5.85
N VAL A 199 -7.90 -18.71 -6.93
CA VAL A 199 -8.84 -19.79 -7.33
C VAL A 199 -8.19 -21.17 -7.27
N ARG A 200 -6.91 -21.30 -7.65
CA ARG A 200 -6.17 -22.57 -7.66
C ARG A 200 -4.75 -22.39 -7.13
N GLU A 201 -4.19 -23.42 -6.50
CA GLU A 201 -2.78 -23.39 -6.08
C GLU A 201 -1.83 -23.32 -7.29
N ASN A 202 -2.10 -24.12 -8.33
CA ASN A 202 -1.35 -24.05 -9.58
C ASN A 202 -1.90 -22.90 -10.45
N ILE A 203 -1.10 -21.84 -10.57
CA ILE A 203 -1.42 -20.61 -11.31
C ILE A 203 -0.65 -20.49 -12.63
N GLY A 204 0.06 -21.55 -13.03
CA GLY A 204 0.87 -21.60 -14.24
C GLY A 204 2.08 -22.53 -14.09
N SER A 205 2.64 -22.95 -15.22
CA SER A 205 3.88 -23.74 -15.21
C SER A 205 5.04 -22.88 -14.70
N VAL A 206 5.79 -23.39 -13.73
CA VAL A 206 6.91 -22.67 -13.09
C VAL A 206 8.23 -23.21 -13.65
N ALA A 207 9.20 -22.33 -13.85
CA ALA A 207 10.55 -22.75 -14.23
C ALA A 207 11.15 -23.68 -13.17
N GLY A 208 11.83 -24.74 -13.59
CA GLY A 208 12.42 -25.72 -12.67
C GLY A 208 13.55 -25.11 -11.83
N ARG A 209 13.78 -25.63 -10.62
CA ARG A 209 14.83 -25.12 -9.70
C ARG A 209 16.24 -25.03 -10.33
N ASN A 210 16.57 -25.97 -11.22
CA ASN A 210 17.87 -26.04 -11.92
C ASN A 210 17.80 -25.49 -13.36
N GLN A 211 16.68 -24.85 -13.74
CA GLN A 211 16.51 -24.23 -15.05
C GLN A 211 16.92 -22.76 -14.98
N ALA A 212 17.84 -22.36 -15.86
CA ALA A 212 18.22 -20.96 -16.02
C ALA A 212 17.01 -20.11 -16.42
N THR A 213 16.85 -18.94 -15.80
CA THR A 213 15.73 -18.03 -16.10
C THR A 213 16.15 -16.61 -16.46
N CYS A 214 17.33 -16.17 -16.02
CA CYS A 214 17.89 -14.87 -16.34
C CYS A 214 19.31 -14.99 -16.91
N THR A 215 19.79 -13.91 -17.51
CA THR A 215 21.18 -13.72 -17.98
C THR A 215 21.72 -12.38 -17.51
N ASN A 216 23.04 -12.21 -17.54
CA ASN A 216 23.67 -10.90 -17.33
C ASN A 216 23.39 -9.94 -18.49
N ILE A 217 23.10 -10.48 -19.69
CA ILE A 217 22.81 -9.69 -20.88
C ILE A 217 21.52 -8.89 -20.64
N GLY A 218 21.51 -7.63 -21.09
CA GLY A 218 20.37 -6.74 -20.91
C GLY A 218 20.35 -6.01 -19.57
N CYS A 219 21.31 -6.25 -18.67
CA CYS A 219 21.45 -5.51 -17.42
C CYS A 219 22.69 -4.60 -17.43
N THR A 220 22.48 -3.31 -17.21
CA THR A 220 23.55 -2.30 -17.08
C THR A 220 23.77 -1.98 -15.61
N ARG A 221 24.99 -2.25 -15.10
CA ARG A 221 25.37 -1.87 -13.73
C ARG A 221 25.62 -0.37 -13.65
N ILE A 222 24.97 0.27 -12.68
CA ILE A 222 25.10 1.71 -12.41
C ILE A 222 25.67 1.88 -11.00
N GLN A 223 26.74 2.66 -10.89
CA GLN A 223 27.35 3.01 -9.61
C GLN A 223 27.25 4.52 -9.41
N LYS A 224 26.64 4.95 -8.30
CA LYS A 224 26.42 6.35 -8.01
C LYS A 224 26.83 6.70 -6.58
N SER A 225 27.58 7.79 -6.43
CA SER A 225 27.88 8.35 -5.12
C SER A 225 26.59 8.75 -4.40
N CYS A 226 26.50 8.38 -3.13
CA CYS A 226 25.36 8.71 -2.29
C CYS A 226 25.35 10.18 -1.87
N THR A 227 24.17 10.78 -1.87
CA THR A 227 23.91 12.00 -1.08
C THR A 227 23.98 11.69 0.41
N LEU A 228 24.07 12.73 1.26
CA LEU A 228 24.07 12.57 2.71
C LEU A 228 22.83 11.79 3.20
N TRP A 229 21.65 12.09 2.65
CA TRP A 229 20.41 11.38 2.97
C TRP A 229 20.45 9.91 2.54
N GLN A 230 20.99 9.60 1.35
CA GLN A 230 21.10 8.22 0.88
C GLN A 230 22.05 7.38 1.75
N ARG A 231 23.13 7.98 2.27
CA ARG A 231 24.03 7.33 3.24
C ARG A 231 23.29 6.90 4.51
N ILE A 232 22.38 7.75 5.00
CA ILE A 232 21.58 7.48 6.20
C ILE A 232 20.58 6.36 5.94
N VAL A 233 19.92 6.37 4.78
CA VAL A 233 18.83 5.44 4.45
C VAL A 233 19.35 4.05 4.08
N PHE A 234 20.29 3.95 3.13
CA PHE A 234 20.69 2.66 2.57
C PHE A 234 21.89 2.03 3.27
N ARG A 235 22.68 2.81 4.01
CA ARG A 235 23.91 2.39 4.73
C ARG A 235 25.00 1.74 3.88
N THR A 236 24.74 1.45 2.60
CA THR A 236 25.67 0.96 1.58
C THR A 236 25.95 2.07 0.57
N CYS A 237 27.24 2.41 0.40
CA CYS A 237 27.69 3.44 -0.54
C CYS A 237 29.06 3.07 -1.14
N PRO A 238 29.32 3.31 -2.44
CA PRO A 238 28.40 3.92 -3.42
C PRO A 238 27.17 3.04 -3.68
N LEU A 239 26.05 3.65 -4.11
CA LEU A 239 24.87 2.88 -4.51
C LEU A 239 25.22 2.10 -5.76
N VAL A 240 24.90 0.80 -5.74
CA VAL A 240 25.03 -0.10 -6.89
C VAL A 240 23.65 -0.64 -7.21
N TYR A 241 23.19 -0.38 -8.43
CA TYR A 241 21.90 -0.86 -8.92
C TYR A 241 21.99 -1.13 -10.43
N TYR A 242 20.91 -1.65 -11.01
CA TYR A 242 20.92 -2.15 -12.39
C TYR A 242 19.73 -1.60 -13.17
N ASP A 243 19.95 -1.21 -14.43
CA ASP A 243 18.88 -1.01 -15.42
C ASP A 243 18.82 -2.28 -16.28
N CYS A 244 17.75 -3.05 -16.12
CA CYS A 244 17.58 -4.34 -16.78
C CYS A 244 16.44 -4.29 -17.79
N LYS A 245 16.72 -4.77 -19.01
CA LYS A 245 15.76 -4.94 -20.09
C LYS A 245 16.08 -6.24 -20.82
N ASN A 246 15.09 -7.11 -20.96
CA ASN A 246 15.22 -8.39 -21.66
C ASN A 246 16.32 -9.31 -21.08
N ASN A 247 16.56 -9.24 -19.77
CA ASN A 247 17.48 -10.13 -19.05
C ASN A 247 16.86 -11.50 -18.73
N ILE A 248 15.54 -11.64 -18.81
CA ILE A 248 14.85 -12.93 -18.71
C ILE A 248 15.06 -13.70 -20.02
N LEU A 249 15.46 -14.97 -19.93
CA LEU A 249 15.78 -15.77 -21.10
C LEU A 249 14.54 -15.92 -22.01
N PRO A 250 14.64 -15.68 -23.33
CA PRO A 250 13.49 -15.70 -24.24
C PRO A 250 12.68 -17.00 -24.19
N GLN A 251 13.35 -18.13 -24.01
CA GLN A 251 12.71 -19.44 -23.86
C GLN A 251 11.74 -19.53 -22.68
N ILE A 252 12.03 -18.87 -21.56
CA ILE A 252 11.13 -18.83 -20.38
C ILE A 252 9.83 -18.12 -20.74
N ASN A 253 9.94 -16.95 -21.38
CA ASN A 253 8.76 -16.19 -21.79
C ASN A 253 7.99 -16.87 -22.93
N ASN A 254 8.69 -17.44 -23.92
CA ASN A 254 8.08 -18.14 -25.06
C ASN A 254 7.34 -19.42 -24.63
N GLN A 255 7.90 -20.17 -23.68
CA GLN A 255 7.26 -21.34 -23.08
C GLN A 255 6.21 -20.97 -22.02
N LYS A 256 6.04 -19.68 -21.71
CA LYS A 256 5.13 -19.14 -20.70
C LYS A 256 5.38 -19.74 -19.31
N LEU A 257 6.65 -19.99 -18.99
CA LEU A 257 7.06 -20.43 -17.66
C LEU A 257 7.15 -19.22 -16.72
N LEU A 258 6.58 -19.37 -15.52
CA LEU A 258 6.69 -18.40 -14.45
C LEU A 258 8.08 -18.47 -13.80
N THR A 259 8.72 -17.31 -13.65
CA THR A 259 9.92 -17.10 -12.83
C THR A 259 9.72 -15.85 -11.99
N SER A 260 10.36 -15.78 -10.83
CA SER A 260 10.41 -14.58 -9.99
C SER A 260 11.82 -14.35 -9.43
N GLY A 261 11.98 -13.22 -8.74
CA GLY A 261 13.25 -12.82 -8.15
C GLY A 261 13.60 -13.63 -6.90
N TYR A 262 14.86 -14.01 -6.75
CA TYR A 262 15.39 -14.42 -5.45
C TYR A 262 15.86 -13.18 -4.69
N LEU A 263 15.45 -13.02 -3.44
CA LEU A 263 15.89 -11.93 -2.56
C LEU A 263 16.96 -12.43 -1.57
N PHE A 264 17.94 -11.59 -1.24
CA PHE A 264 18.88 -11.89 -0.17
C PHE A 264 18.17 -12.05 1.19
N ASN A 265 18.54 -13.08 1.97
CA ASN A 265 18.04 -13.31 3.34
C ASN A 265 16.53 -13.59 3.45
N GLN A 266 15.94 -14.17 2.40
CA GLN A 266 14.58 -14.71 2.40
C GLN A 266 14.50 -16.14 2.97
N SER A 267 13.30 -16.63 3.20
CA SER A 267 13.00 -17.92 3.80
C SER A 267 11.83 -18.64 3.12
N ASN A 268 11.87 -19.98 3.17
CA ASN A 268 10.75 -20.82 2.78
C ASN A 268 9.64 -20.85 3.87
N ASP A 269 8.57 -21.62 3.63
CA ASP A 269 7.42 -21.76 4.53
C ASP A 269 7.76 -22.32 5.92
N ASN A 270 8.89 -23.03 6.04
CA ASN A 270 9.39 -23.56 7.32
C ASN A 270 10.38 -22.59 7.99
N TYR A 271 10.44 -21.34 7.54
CA TYR A 271 11.39 -20.32 7.99
C TYR A 271 12.87 -20.70 7.81
N GLY A 272 13.15 -21.69 6.96
CA GLY A 272 14.49 -22.07 6.57
C GLY A 272 15.07 -21.10 5.52
N PRO A 273 16.37 -20.77 5.58
CA PRO A 273 16.97 -19.83 4.64
C PRO A 273 16.90 -20.35 3.21
N LEU A 274 16.55 -19.47 2.27
CA LEU A 274 16.44 -19.80 0.85
C LEU A 274 17.33 -18.85 0.04
N ASN A 275 18.35 -19.40 -0.62
CA ASN A 275 19.31 -18.61 -1.39
C ASN A 275 19.11 -18.81 -2.89
N LYS A 276 19.45 -17.77 -3.66
CA LYS A 276 19.59 -17.86 -5.11
C LYS A 276 20.51 -19.03 -5.49
N PRO A 277 20.07 -20.00 -6.31
CA PRO A 277 20.89 -21.12 -6.74
C PRO A 277 22.15 -20.68 -7.47
N LYS A 278 23.32 -21.13 -6.99
CA LYS A 278 24.61 -20.84 -7.62
C LYS A 278 24.72 -21.54 -8.97
N ASN A 279 25.32 -20.88 -9.95
CA ASN A 279 25.61 -21.42 -11.29
C ASN A 279 24.38 -21.86 -12.12
N VAL A 280 23.16 -21.54 -11.69
CA VAL A 280 21.92 -21.84 -12.45
C VAL A 280 21.49 -20.67 -13.33
N GLN A 281 21.90 -19.44 -13.01
CA GLN A 281 21.40 -18.21 -13.66
C GLN A 281 19.91 -17.94 -13.39
N LYS A 282 19.52 -17.99 -12.11
CA LYS A 282 18.21 -17.50 -11.67
C LYS A 282 18.16 -15.97 -11.61
N CYS A 283 16.97 -15.40 -11.73
CA CYS A 283 16.76 -13.98 -11.55
C CYS A 283 16.89 -13.59 -10.07
N SER A 284 17.48 -12.44 -9.79
CA SER A 284 17.34 -11.79 -8.47
C SER A 284 16.09 -10.94 -8.41
N HIS A 285 15.64 -10.60 -7.21
CA HIS A 285 14.62 -9.56 -7.03
C HIS A 285 15.17 -8.22 -7.54
N GLY A 286 16.33 -7.82 -7.01
CA GLY A 286 17.05 -6.61 -7.39
C GLY A 286 16.84 -5.44 -6.43
N GLY A 287 17.48 -4.32 -6.77
CA GLY A 287 17.50 -3.09 -5.96
C GLY A 287 18.75 -2.99 -5.07
N VAL A 288 19.02 -1.78 -4.56
CA VAL A 288 20.23 -1.48 -3.78
C VAL A 288 20.37 -2.23 -2.45
N ILE A 289 19.29 -2.86 -1.96
CA ILE A 289 19.26 -3.62 -0.70
C ILE A 289 19.25 -5.14 -0.93
N ASP A 290 19.24 -5.60 -2.19
CA ASP A 290 19.28 -7.02 -2.53
C ASP A 290 20.68 -7.42 -2.99
N ASP A 291 21.49 -7.95 -2.08
CA ASP A 291 22.85 -8.40 -2.38
C ASP A 291 22.89 -9.54 -3.40
N SER A 292 21.77 -10.27 -3.58
CA SER A 292 21.71 -11.34 -4.57
C SER A 292 21.83 -10.81 -6.00
N SER A 293 21.49 -9.53 -6.23
CA SER A 293 21.59 -8.84 -7.53
C SER A 293 23.00 -8.72 -8.07
N ASN A 294 24.01 -8.88 -7.21
CA ASN A 294 25.43 -8.88 -7.60
C ASN A 294 25.94 -10.28 -7.98
N VAL A 295 25.13 -11.33 -7.77
CA VAL A 295 25.48 -12.71 -8.13
C VAL A 295 24.89 -13.04 -9.50
N PRO A 296 25.64 -13.64 -10.43
CA PRO A 296 25.10 -14.06 -11.73
C PRO A 296 23.86 -14.98 -11.62
N ALA A 297 22.78 -14.76 -12.40
CA ALA A 297 22.57 -13.66 -13.33
C ALA A 297 22.35 -12.31 -12.61
N ILE A 298 23.15 -11.29 -12.93
CA ILE A 298 23.15 -9.99 -12.24
C ILE A 298 21.87 -9.18 -12.49
N GLY A 299 21.63 -8.17 -11.66
CA GLY A 299 20.47 -7.30 -11.76
C GLY A 299 19.25 -7.87 -11.06
N GLY A 300 18.13 -7.97 -11.75
CA GLY A 300 16.91 -8.55 -11.19
C GLY A 300 15.68 -8.33 -12.06
N ILE A 301 14.52 -8.62 -11.50
CA ILE A 301 13.22 -8.61 -12.20
C ILE A 301 12.17 -7.70 -11.54
N SER A 302 12.44 -7.15 -10.35
CA SER A 302 11.48 -6.37 -9.57
C SER A 302 11.02 -5.10 -10.30
N LYS A 303 9.74 -4.78 -10.09
CA LYS A 303 9.03 -3.61 -10.61
C LYS A 303 8.32 -2.83 -9.50
N ASP A 304 8.71 -3.01 -8.24
CA ASP A 304 8.04 -2.40 -7.06
C ASP A 304 7.97 -0.89 -7.11
N ALA A 305 8.96 -0.26 -7.74
CA ALA A 305 9.08 1.18 -7.78
C ALA A 305 9.42 1.69 -9.18
N ASN A 306 8.95 2.89 -9.49
CA ASN A 306 9.36 3.65 -10.66
C ASN A 306 10.74 4.32 -10.46
N THR A 307 11.72 3.56 -9.96
CA THR A 307 13.11 4.02 -9.82
C THR A 307 14.08 2.85 -9.91
N LEU A 308 15.13 3.03 -10.71
CA LEU A 308 16.21 2.04 -10.88
C LEU A 308 16.96 1.72 -9.59
N ILE A 309 16.92 2.62 -8.58
CA ILE A 309 17.54 2.38 -7.27
C ILE A 309 16.87 1.19 -6.57
N LEU A 310 15.56 1.02 -6.72
CA LEU A 310 14.81 -0.01 -6.01
C LEU A 310 14.40 -1.17 -6.91
N SER A 311 14.22 -0.92 -8.21
CA SER A 311 13.64 -1.90 -9.13
C SER A 311 14.40 -1.90 -10.45
N PRO A 312 15.08 -3.00 -10.81
CA PRO A 312 15.79 -3.08 -12.09
C PRO A 312 14.90 -2.96 -13.31
N HIS A 313 13.62 -3.33 -13.21
CA HIS A 313 12.60 -3.20 -14.26
C HIS A 313 11.64 -2.03 -13.98
N SER A 314 12.15 -0.89 -13.48
CA SER A 314 11.31 0.26 -13.13
C SER A 314 10.45 0.78 -14.29
N ASN A 315 10.90 0.59 -15.54
CA ASN A 315 10.14 0.94 -16.75
C ASN A 315 8.85 0.13 -16.93
N LEU A 316 8.69 -0.99 -16.22
CA LEU A 316 7.48 -1.83 -16.22
C LEU A 316 6.58 -1.60 -15.01
N HIS A 317 6.97 -0.73 -14.06
CA HIS A 317 6.24 -0.46 -12.83
C HIS A 317 4.75 -0.18 -13.06
N PHE A 318 4.41 0.79 -13.93
CA PHE A 318 3.01 1.16 -14.16
C PHE A 318 2.19 0.06 -14.86
N LYS A 319 2.82 -0.82 -15.65
CA LYS A 319 2.14 -1.98 -16.22
C LYS A 319 1.82 -3.02 -15.14
N ALA A 320 2.75 -3.27 -14.22
CA ALA A 320 2.52 -4.12 -13.07
C ALA A 320 1.41 -3.56 -12.16
N VAL A 321 1.44 -2.25 -11.88
CA VAL A 321 0.41 -1.54 -11.09
C VAL A 321 -0.97 -1.68 -11.72
N ASP A 322 -1.13 -1.46 -13.03
CA ASP A 322 -2.43 -1.60 -13.70
C ASP A 322 -3.02 -3.01 -13.54
N LEU A 323 -2.19 -4.04 -13.72
CA LEU A 323 -2.60 -5.43 -13.51
C LEU A 323 -2.91 -5.73 -12.04
N ALA A 324 -2.13 -5.21 -11.11
CA ALA A 324 -2.36 -5.39 -9.68
C ALA A 324 -3.67 -4.73 -9.22
N ILE A 325 -4.01 -3.54 -9.73
CA ILE A 325 -5.30 -2.87 -9.48
C ILE A 325 -6.45 -3.73 -10.04
N LYS A 326 -6.35 -4.20 -11.30
CA LYS A 326 -7.36 -5.06 -11.92
C LYS A 326 -7.55 -6.37 -11.16
N ALA A 327 -6.46 -6.97 -10.67
CA ALA A 327 -6.51 -8.21 -9.90
C ALA A 327 -7.16 -8.00 -8.54
N THR A 328 -6.83 -6.90 -7.86
CA THR A 328 -7.44 -6.49 -6.59
C THR A 328 -8.94 -6.26 -6.75
N GLU A 329 -9.34 -5.50 -7.78
CA GLU A 329 -10.74 -5.26 -8.13
C GLU A 329 -11.49 -6.57 -8.39
N GLN A 330 -10.93 -7.46 -9.23
CA GLN A 330 -11.56 -8.74 -9.54
C GLN A 330 -11.66 -9.64 -8.30
N PHE A 331 -10.62 -9.68 -7.45
CA PHE A 331 -10.66 -10.44 -6.21
C PHE A 331 -11.79 -9.95 -5.30
N LEU A 332 -11.91 -8.65 -5.06
CA LEU A 332 -12.96 -8.08 -4.22
C LEU A 332 -14.37 -8.33 -4.78
N ASN A 333 -14.54 -8.22 -6.10
CA ASN A 333 -15.80 -8.57 -6.77
C ASN A 333 -16.14 -10.06 -6.62
N ASN A 334 -15.16 -10.96 -6.70
CA ASN A 334 -15.36 -12.38 -6.48
C ASN A 334 -15.67 -12.69 -5.00
N LEU A 335 -14.99 -12.03 -4.06
CA LEU A 335 -15.29 -12.13 -2.64
C LEU A 335 -16.73 -11.72 -2.36
N ARG A 336 -17.20 -10.60 -2.95
CA ARG A 336 -18.61 -10.16 -2.86
C ARG A 336 -19.57 -11.25 -3.34
N LYS A 337 -19.28 -11.91 -4.47
CA LYS A 337 -20.10 -13.03 -4.98
C LYS A 337 -20.12 -14.21 -4.01
N ASP A 338 -18.99 -14.53 -3.39
CA ASP A 338 -18.90 -15.65 -2.44
C ASP A 338 -19.71 -15.37 -1.17
N VAL A 339 -19.57 -14.18 -0.58
CA VAL A 339 -20.17 -13.88 0.73
C VAL A 339 -21.58 -13.30 0.63
N GLY A 340 -21.95 -12.75 -0.53
CA GLY A 340 -23.21 -12.05 -0.76
C GLY A 340 -23.18 -10.59 -0.30
N ASP A 341 -24.07 -9.77 -0.86
CA ASP A 341 -24.08 -8.31 -0.67
C ASP A 341 -24.16 -7.88 0.80
N LYS A 342 -24.99 -8.56 1.61
CA LYS A 342 -25.18 -8.25 3.03
C LYS A 342 -23.89 -8.46 3.85
N SER A 343 -23.20 -9.58 3.62
CA SER A 343 -21.94 -9.87 4.32
C SER A 343 -20.80 -8.99 3.83
N PHE A 344 -20.76 -8.70 2.53
CA PHE A 344 -19.78 -7.79 1.94
C PHE A 344 -19.94 -6.36 2.47
N ASP A 345 -21.18 -5.87 2.55
CA ASP A 345 -21.53 -4.60 3.19
C ASP A 345 -20.99 -4.55 4.62
N ARG A 346 -21.29 -5.57 5.43
CA ARG A 346 -20.83 -5.63 6.83
C ARG A 346 -19.31 -5.71 6.97
N LEU A 347 -18.62 -6.42 6.07
CA LEU A 347 -17.16 -6.53 6.07
C LEU A 347 -16.50 -5.14 6.02
N PHE A 348 -17.04 -4.24 5.20
CA PHE A 348 -16.53 -2.88 4.99
C PHE A 348 -17.34 -1.77 5.65
N ALA A 349 -18.44 -2.08 6.34
CA ALA A 349 -19.42 -1.11 6.83
C ALA A 349 -19.84 -0.10 5.74
N ILE A 350 -20.23 -0.58 4.55
CA ILE A 350 -20.65 0.28 3.42
C ILE A 350 -21.92 1.06 3.77
N ASN A 351 -22.87 0.42 4.44
CA ASN A 351 -24.07 1.03 5.01
C ASN A 351 -24.00 0.85 6.53
N PRO A 352 -23.33 1.77 7.25
CA PRO A 352 -23.14 1.58 8.67
C PRO A 352 -24.49 1.67 9.40
N THR A 353 -24.62 0.88 10.46
CA THR A 353 -25.77 0.96 11.38
C THR A 353 -25.76 2.28 12.14
N GLN A 354 -26.90 2.68 12.69
CA GLN A 354 -26.99 3.87 13.54
C GLN A 354 -26.01 3.82 14.71
N ALA A 355 -25.79 2.63 15.30
CA ALA A 355 -24.79 2.44 16.35
C ALA A 355 -23.36 2.73 15.86
N GLN A 356 -22.99 2.24 14.66
CA GLN A 356 -21.67 2.50 14.07
C GLN A 356 -21.48 3.99 13.72
N HIS A 357 -22.53 4.67 13.28
CA HIS A 357 -22.50 6.12 13.09
C HIS A 357 -22.30 6.87 14.40
N GLN A 358 -23.08 6.54 15.43
CA GLN A 358 -22.97 7.19 16.74
C GLN A 358 -21.57 7.01 17.32
N ALA A 359 -21.02 5.81 17.18
CA ALA A 359 -19.69 5.49 17.69
C ALA A 359 -18.60 6.29 16.94
N ALA A 360 -18.72 6.42 15.62
CA ALA A 360 -17.81 7.24 14.81
C ALA A 360 -17.95 8.74 15.12
N SER A 361 -19.17 9.24 15.35
CA SER A 361 -19.42 10.63 15.78
C SER A 361 -18.77 10.90 17.14
N ASN A 362 -19.08 10.07 18.13
CA ASN A 362 -18.53 10.21 19.49
C ASN A 362 -16.99 10.19 19.49
N ALA A 363 -16.37 9.35 18.65
CA ALA A 363 -14.92 9.31 18.50
C ALA A 363 -14.35 10.65 18.01
N VAL A 364 -14.97 11.26 16.99
CA VAL A 364 -14.60 12.58 16.50
C VAL A 364 -14.83 13.65 17.58
N ASP A 365 -15.98 13.64 18.23
CA ASP A 365 -16.38 14.62 19.24
C ASP A 365 -15.45 14.60 20.46
N ASN A 366 -14.95 13.41 20.81
CA ASN A 366 -13.93 13.20 21.84
C ASN A 366 -12.51 13.61 21.39
N GLY A 367 -12.37 14.25 20.22
CA GLY A 367 -11.11 14.76 19.70
C GLY A 367 -10.16 13.68 19.19
N GLN A 368 -10.64 12.45 18.92
CA GLN A 368 -9.79 11.43 18.33
C GLN A 368 -9.34 11.88 16.94
N GLN A 369 -8.03 11.81 16.70
CA GLN A 369 -7.46 12.14 15.40
C GLN A 369 -7.19 10.88 14.61
N PHE A 370 -7.90 10.72 13.48
CA PHE A 370 -7.66 9.66 12.52
C PHE A 370 -6.54 10.06 11.56
N ARG A 371 -5.46 9.29 11.53
CA ARG A 371 -4.37 9.47 10.58
C ARG A 371 -4.44 8.38 9.54
N PHE A 372 -5.11 8.68 8.45
CA PHE A 372 -5.20 7.78 7.32
C PHE A 372 -3.89 7.70 6.54
N PHE A 373 -3.62 6.54 5.94
CA PHE A 373 -2.49 6.30 5.04
C PHE A 373 -2.47 7.28 3.86
N THR A 374 -3.64 7.62 3.34
CA THR A 374 -3.77 8.52 2.18
C THR A 374 -4.65 9.71 2.50
N SER A 375 -4.33 10.85 1.88
CA SER A 375 -5.15 12.07 2.03
C SER A 375 -6.53 11.93 1.40
N SER A 376 -6.72 11.00 0.46
CA SER A 376 -8.02 10.70 -0.16
C SER A 376 -9.00 10.01 0.80
N LEU A 377 -8.51 9.41 1.89
CA LEU A 377 -9.35 8.91 2.99
C LEU A 377 -9.57 9.95 4.10
N SER A 378 -8.92 11.11 4.03
CA SER A 378 -9.02 12.10 5.10
C SER A 378 -10.42 12.71 5.18
N VAL A 379 -11.00 12.68 6.37
CA VAL A 379 -12.26 13.34 6.69
C VAL A 379 -11.97 14.69 7.35
N SER A 380 -12.37 15.80 6.73
CA SER A 380 -12.33 17.13 7.37
C SER A 380 -13.68 17.43 7.98
N LEU A 381 -13.79 17.30 9.30
CA LEU A 381 -14.91 17.75 10.11
C LEU A 381 -14.47 19.05 10.80
N LYS A 382 -14.95 20.19 10.32
CA LYS A 382 -14.93 21.45 11.07
C LYS A 382 -16.07 22.35 10.60
N GLU A 383 -16.95 22.69 11.53
CA GLU A 383 -17.50 24.04 11.72
C GLU A 383 -18.17 24.13 13.10
N SER A 384 -17.43 24.69 14.08
CA SER A 384 -17.98 25.50 15.17
C SER A 384 -16.83 26.33 15.76
N ASP A 385 -16.96 27.66 15.69
CA ASP A 385 -15.92 28.65 15.97
C ASP A 385 -15.49 28.70 17.45
N GLY A 386 -14.18 28.79 17.69
CA GLY A 386 -13.62 28.92 19.06
C GLY A 386 -12.14 28.51 19.22
N LEU A 387 -11.51 27.94 18.19
CA LEU A 387 -10.28 27.16 18.35
C LEU A 387 -8.95 27.94 18.26
N LEU A 388 -8.96 29.25 17.98
CA LEU A 388 -7.71 29.99 17.72
C LEU A 388 -6.95 30.36 19.01
N THR A 389 -7.65 30.54 20.12
CA THR A 389 -7.07 30.91 21.43
C THR A 389 -6.45 29.69 22.13
N ASP A 390 -7.03 28.50 21.96
CA ASP A 390 -6.52 27.26 22.52
C ASP A 390 -5.33 26.68 21.76
N LEU A 391 -5.21 26.94 20.46
CA LEU A 391 -4.09 26.48 19.64
C LEU A 391 -2.74 27.09 20.10
N LYS A 392 -2.75 28.36 20.52
CA LYS A 392 -1.55 29.04 21.06
C LYS A 392 -1.11 28.45 22.41
N ASN A 393 -2.07 28.16 23.30
CA ASN A 393 -1.81 27.54 24.59
C ASN A 393 -1.39 26.06 24.45
N TRP A 394 -1.92 25.35 23.45
CA TRP A 394 -1.56 23.98 23.10
C TRP A 394 -0.15 23.84 22.51
N VAL A 395 0.27 24.73 21.60
CA VAL A 395 1.64 24.72 21.05
C VAL A 395 2.67 24.93 22.16
N LYS A 396 2.38 25.82 23.12
CA LYS A 396 3.24 26.11 24.28
C LYS A 396 3.36 24.91 25.23
N LYS A 397 2.26 24.16 25.47
CA LYS A 397 2.28 22.88 26.22
C LYS A 397 3.04 21.77 25.49
N ARG A 398 2.95 21.71 24.15
CA ARG A 398 3.56 20.65 23.32
C ARG A 398 5.08 20.79 23.17
N ILE A 399 5.59 22.02 23.15
CA ILE A 399 7.05 22.28 23.19
C ILE A 399 7.64 21.81 24.53
N ASN A 400 6.93 22.00 25.64
CA ASN A 400 7.38 21.55 26.97
C ASN A 400 7.27 20.03 27.14
N MET A 401 6.29 19.38 26.50
CA MET A 401 6.17 17.92 26.45
C MET A 401 7.24 17.26 25.56
N ILE A 402 7.66 17.90 24.46
CA ILE A 402 8.75 17.39 23.62
C ILE A 402 10.09 17.46 24.36
N LYS A 403 10.31 18.50 25.19
CA LYS A 403 11.47 18.58 26.08
C LYS A 403 11.48 17.45 27.13
N SER A 404 10.33 17.04 27.66
CA SER A 404 10.26 15.92 28.61
C SER A 404 10.39 14.53 27.95
N ILE A 405 9.99 14.40 26.68
CA ILE A 405 10.19 13.18 25.87
C ILE A 405 11.66 12.98 25.48
N SER A 406 12.39 14.06 25.18
CA SER A 406 13.84 14.00 24.93
C SER A 406 14.60 13.47 26.15
N ASN A 407 14.16 13.81 27.36
CA ASN A 407 14.75 13.31 28.60
C ASN A 407 14.37 11.85 28.92
N ARG A 408 13.30 11.31 28.32
CA ARG A 408 12.88 9.89 28.44
C ARG A 408 13.51 8.98 27.37
N LEU A 409 13.92 9.52 26.23
CA LEU A 409 14.64 8.75 25.19
C LEU A 409 16.08 8.39 25.61
N SER A 410 16.65 9.13 26.55
CA SER A 410 17.89 8.77 27.25
C SER A 410 17.72 7.63 28.29
N SER A 411 16.49 7.17 28.57
CA SER A 411 16.22 6.12 29.57
C SER A 411 15.62 4.82 29.00
N GLY A 412 15.74 4.56 27.69
CA GLY A 412 15.69 3.18 27.16
C GLY A 412 14.33 2.47 27.06
N GLN A 413 13.17 3.15 27.12
CA GLN A 413 11.88 2.51 26.87
C GLN A 413 11.51 2.48 25.37
N LYS A 414 11.54 1.29 24.76
CA LYS A 414 11.07 1.01 23.39
C LYS A 414 9.65 0.43 23.42
N ASN A 415 8.60 1.22 23.18
CA ASN A 415 7.27 0.74 22.76
C ASN A 415 6.49 1.89 22.09
N LEU A 416 5.89 1.65 20.93
CA LEU A 416 4.97 2.56 20.24
C LEU A 416 3.78 1.72 19.74
N ASP A 417 2.57 2.15 20.07
CA ASP A 417 1.30 1.45 19.79
C ASP A 417 0.83 1.65 18.34
N VAL A 418 0.33 0.57 17.73
CA VAL A 418 -0.35 0.58 16.42
C VAL A 418 -1.81 0.99 16.63
N PRO A 419 -2.39 1.89 15.80
CA PRO A 419 -3.81 2.23 15.90
C PRO A 419 -4.69 1.03 15.53
N THR A 420 -5.39 0.46 16.50
CA THR A 420 -6.53 -0.45 16.27
C THR A 420 -7.78 0.40 16.09
N TYR A 421 -8.19 0.67 14.85
CA TYR A 421 -9.48 1.29 14.58
C TYR A 421 -10.56 0.20 14.51
N ASP A 422 -10.84 -0.46 15.62
CA ASP A 422 -11.93 -1.44 15.69
C ASP A 422 -13.25 -0.74 16.07
N LEU A 423 -14.01 -0.32 15.05
CA LEU A 423 -15.38 0.19 15.25
C LEU A 423 -16.41 -0.91 15.58
N SER A 424 -16.03 -2.20 15.44
CA SER A 424 -16.86 -3.35 15.84
C SER A 424 -16.77 -3.64 17.34
N ASP A 425 -15.71 -3.18 18.02
CA ASP A 425 -15.49 -3.36 19.47
C ASP A 425 -16.14 -2.28 20.36
N LEU A 426 -16.80 -1.26 19.78
CA LEU A 426 -17.49 -0.21 20.55
C LEU A 426 -18.76 -0.70 21.28
N GLY A 427 -18.99 -2.02 21.33
CA GLY A 427 -20.03 -2.67 22.12
C GLY A 427 -19.52 -3.74 23.10
N VAL A 428 -18.21 -3.95 23.27
CA VAL A 428 -17.66 -4.90 24.25
C VAL A 428 -16.58 -4.23 25.08
N ASN A 429 -16.80 -4.23 26.39
CA ASN A 429 -15.88 -3.78 27.42
C ASN A 429 -14.69 -4.76 27.45
N VAL A 430 -13.50 -4.34 27.00
CA VAL A 430 -12.30 -5.19 27.05
C VAL A 430 -11.19 -4.47 27.80
N LYS A 431 -11.11 -4.79 29.12
CA LYS A 431 -9.82 -4.98 29.77
C LYS A 431 -9.15 -6.16 29.06
N ASP A 432 -7.86 -6.03 28.77
CA ASP A 432 -6.98 -6.97 28.05
C ASP A 432 -6.80 -6.73 26.54
N VAL A 433 -5.96 -5.74 26.23
CA VAL A 433 -5.07 -5.79 25.06
C VAL A 433 -3.65 -5.49 25.54
N ASN A 434 -3.08 -6.46 26.27
CA ASN A 434 -1.65 -6.48 26.54
C ASN A 434 -0.92 -7.18 25.38
N ASN A 435 0.07 -6.46 24.83
CA ASN A 435 1.16 -6.93 23.97
C ASN A 435 0.86 -7.22 22.49
N PHE A 436 1.08 -6.22 21.62
CA PHE A 436 1.84 -6.43 20.38
C PHE A 436 2.69 -5.18 20.06
N ARG A 437 4.00 -5.38 19.90
CA ARG A 437 5.00 -4.34 19.70
C ARG A 437 5.42 -4.27 18.23
N ALA A 438 5.36 -3.09 17.60
CA ALA A 438 6.24 -2.73 16.48
C ALA A 438 6.33 -1.19 16.35
N ALA A 439 7.56 -0.67 16.35
CA ALA A 439 7.88 0.75 16.35
C ALA A 439 7.81 1.40 14.94
N PRO A 440 7.56 2.72 14.82
CA PRO A 440 7.52 3.42 13.55
C PRO A 440 8.82 4.16 13.23
N TYR A 441 9.11 4.31 11.94
CA TYR A 441 9.87 5.44 11.42
C TYR A 441 9.18 5.99 10.15
N ILE A 442 8.79 7.25 10.21
CA ILE A 442 8.07 8.00 9.17
C ILE A 442 9.09 8.84 8.39
N ILE A 443 9.04 8.82 7.04
CA ILE A 443 9.43 10.00 6.24
C ILE A 443 8.45 10.20 5.07
N GLY A 444 7.81 11.37 5.02
CA GLY A 444 7.22 11.93 3.80
C GLY A 444 5.89 12.66 4.00
N ARG A 445 5.93 13.96 4.32
CA ARG A 445 4.75 14.83 4.47
C ARG A 445 4.08 15.14 3.11
N LYS A 446 2.75 14.96 3.09
CA LYS A 446 1.66 15.67 2.35
C LYS A 446 2.02 16.57 1.13
N LYS A 447 1.45 16.24 -0.05
CA LYS A 447 0.32 16.96 -0.71
C LYS A 447 0.05 16.46 -2.15
N ARG A 448 -1.25 16.19 -2.41
CA ARG A 448 -2.02 16.12 -3.67
C ARG A 448 -1.53 15.18 -4.80
N PHE A 449 -2.35 14.16 -5.05
CA PHE A 449 -2.42 13.37 -6.28
C PHE A 449 -3.82 13.58 -6.85
N ILE A 450 -3.94 14.34 -7.93
CA ILE A 450 -5.05 14.34 -8.89
C ILE A 450 -4.40 14.63 -10.26
N ASP A 451 -4.78 13.83 -11.25
CA ASP A 451 -4.43 13.88 -12.68
C ASP A 451 -3.03 13.40 -13.09
N VAL A 452 -2.86 12.08 -13.25
CA VAL A 452 -2.04 11.53 -14.36
C VAL A 452 -2.59 10.15 -14.73
N LEU A 453 -3.46 10.07 -15.74
CA LEU A 453 -3.57 8.98 -16.72
C LEU A 453 -4.56 9.39 -17.83
N ARG A 454 -4.18 10.40 -18.63
CA ARG A 454 -4.73 10.62 -19.97
C ARG A 454 -3.62 11.00 -20.95
N HIS A 455 -3.70 10.37 -22.14
CA HIS A 455 -2.89 10.53 -23.36
C HIS A 455 -1.60 9.71 -23.44
N ARG A 456 -1.29 9.01 -24.54
CA ARG A 456 -1.90 8.83 -25.88
C ARG A 456 -1.29 7.52 -26.47
N GLN A 457 -2.06 6.74 -27.23
CA GLN A 457 -1.86 6.51 -28.68
C GLN A 457 -0.41 6.31 -29.10
#